data_AF-A0A1Q3AV25-F1
#
_entry.id   AF-A0A1Q3AV25-F1
#
_cell.length_a   1.000
_cell.length_b   1.000
_cell.length_c   1.000
_cell.angle_alpha   90.00
_cell.angle_beta   90.00
_cell.angle_gamma   90.00
#
_symmetry.space_group_name_H-M   'P 1'
#
loop_
_entity.id
_entity.type
_entity.pdbx_description
1 polymer ?
#
loop_
_entity_poly.entity_id
_entity_poly.type
_entity_poly.pdbx_seq_one_letter_code
_entity_poly.pdbx_strand_id
1 'polypeptide(L)'
;NISNVSRRFNPTWFNEYGNWLEYSISKDVAFCFCCYLFRPDIGKQGGGDSFVLDGSRSWHKKERFNSHVGAPNSTHNQSWKKCVDFMNQNQHIQAALVKQSNQAR
;
A
#
# COMPACT_ATOMS: atom_id res chain seq x y z
N ASN A 1 17.51 22.68 22.25
CA ASN A 1 17.40 21.22 22.13
C ASN A 1 16.81 20.87 20.78
N ILE A 2 17.64 20.70 19.76
CA ILE A 2 17.20 20.22 18.45
C ILE A 2 17.07 18.70 18.59
N SER A 3 15.83 18.22 18.61
CA SER A 3 15.50 16.81 18.75
C SER A 3 16.28 15.98 17.72
N ASN A 4 16.83 14.87 18.21
CA ASN A 4 17.57 13.86 17.44
C ASN A 4 16.62 13.07 16.53
N VAL A 5 15.89 13.78 15.66
CA VAL A 5 15.07 13.15 14.63
C VAL A 5 16.02 12.74 13.51
N SER A 6 16.19 11.42 13.34
CA SER A 6 16.95 10.87 12.21
C SER A 6 16.50 11.57 10.92
N ARG A 7 17.43 12.25 10.23
CA ARG A 7 17.16 12.91 8.94
C ARG A 7 17.02 11.92 7.78
N ARG A 8 17.07 10.62 8.06
CA ARG A 8 17.02 9.55 7.08
C ARG A 8 15.90 8.60 7.44
N PHE A 9 15.23 8.09 6.42
CA PHE A 9 14.23 7.06 6.55
C PHE A 9 14.78 5.87 7.34
N ASN A 10 13.98 5.36 8.27
CA ASN A 10 14.36 4.20 9.07
C ASN A 10 13.98 2.91 8.32
N PRO A 11 14.95 2.15 7.80
CA PRO A 11 14.65 0.94 7.02
C PRO A 11 13.97 -0.16 7.85
N THR A 12 14.04 -0.12 9.19
CA THR A 12 13.32 -1.09 10.02
C THR A 12 11.81 -0.99 9.85
N TRP A 13 11.28 0.12 9.32
CA TRP A 13 9.87 0.23 8.96
C TRP A 13 9.43 -0.78 7.92
N PHE A 14 10.32 -1.26 7.06
CA PHE A 14 9.99 -2.35 6.14
C PHE A 14 9.75 -3.69 6.85
N ASN A 15 10.31 -3.91 8.03
CA ASN A 15 10.01 -5.14 8.78
C ASN A 15 8.57 -5.14 9.31
N GLU A 16 8.05 -3.97 9.67
CA GLU A 16 6.70 -3.83 10.25
C GLU A 16 5.62 -3.56 9.20
N TYR A 17 5.95 -2.82 8.14
CA TYR A 17 4.99 -2.33 7.13
C TYR A 17 5.37 -2.73 5.70
N GLY A 18 6.34 -3.63 5.53
CA GLY A 18 6.91 -3.98 4.21
C GLY A 18 5.93 -4.65 3.26
N ASN A 19 4.76 -5.08 3.72
CA ASN A 19 3.71 -5.58 2.85
C ASN A 19 3.08 -4.49 1.98
N TRP A 20 3.19 -3.20 2.35
CA TRP A 20 2.58 -2.11 1.59
C TRP A 20 3.42 -0.83 1.46
N LEU A 21 4.36 -0.61 2.37
CA LEU A 21 5.14 0.62 2.47
C LEU A 21 6.19 0.68 1.37
N GLU A 22 6.17 1.76 0.60
CA GLU A 22 7.23 2.10 -0.35
C GLU A 22 7.90 3.42 0.05
N TYR A 23 9.17 3.61 -0.30
CA TYR A 23 9.90 4.84 0.00
C TYR A 23 10.70 5.31 -1.21
N SER A 24 10.53 6.58 -1.57
CA SER A 24 11.31 7.22 -2.62
C SER A 24 12.46 8.01 -2.02
N ILE A 25 13.70 7.56 -2.25
CA ILE A 25 14.92 8.24 -1.80
C ILE A 25 15.05 9.63 -2.44
N SER A 26 14.73 9.76 -3.74
CA SER A 26 14.86 11.03 -4.46
C SER A 26 13.89 12.10 -3.98
N LYS A 27 12.71 11.70 -3.50
CA LYS A 27 11.67 12.61 -3.00
C LYS A 27 11.65 12.72 -1.47
N ASP A 28 12.32 11.82 -0.76
CA ASP A 28 12.25 11.64 0.69
C ASP A 28 10.80 11.50 1.21
N VAL A 29 10.00 10.65 0.55
CA VAL A 29 8.60 10.43 0.91
C VAL A 29 8.23 8.94 0.87
N ALA A 30 7.26 8.58 1.72
CA ALA A 30 6.69 7.23 1.79
C ALA A 30 5.37 7.12 1.02
N PHE A 31 5.11 5.98 0.38
CA PHE A 31 3.91 5.69 -0.41
C PHE A 31 3.24 4.37 0.01
N CYS A 32 2.00 4.16 -0.45
CA CYS A 32 1.28 2.88 -0.39
C CYS A 32 0.87 2.45 -1.81
N PHE A 33 1.56 1.46 -2.37
CA PHE A 33 1.32 0.99 -3.74
C PHE A 33 -0.08 0.41 -3.93
N CYS A 34 -0.51 -0.48 -3.03
CA CYS A 34 -1.84 -1.09 -3.12
C CYS A 34 -2.96 -0.04 -3.01
N CYS A 35 -2.75 1.01 -2.21
CA CYS A 35 -3.69 2.12 -2.09
C CYS A 35 -3.74 2.99 -3.35
N TYR A 36 -2.60 3.12 -4.06
CA TYR A 36 -2.54 3.79 -5.35
C TYR A 36 -3.33 3.03 -6.43
N LEU A 37 -3.13 1.70 -6.53
CA LEU A 37 -3.80 0.89 -7.54
C LEU A 37 -5.30 0.70 -7.27
N PHE A 38 -5.67 0.44 -6.02
CA PHE A 38 -7.03 0.05 -5.63
C PHE A 38 -7.75 1.13 -4.84
N ARG A 39 -7.45 2.40 -5.11
CA ARG A 39 -8.13 3.54 -4.49
C ARG A 39 -9.63 3.42 -4.75
N PRO A 40 -10.48 3.47 -3.70
CA PRO A 40 -11.92 3.49 -3.89
C PRO A 40 -12.33 4.81 -4.57
N ASP A 41 -13.23 4.70 -5.55
CA ASP A 41 -13.80 5.86 -6.24
C ASP A 41 -14.88 6.51 -5.36
N ILE A 42 -14.44 7.28 -4.36
CA ILE A 42 -15.32 8.00 -3.43
C ILE A 42 -15.44 9.49 -3.83
N GLY A 43 -15.22 9.81 -5.11
CA GLY A 43 -15.17 11.18 -5.61
C GLY A 43 -14.10 12.06 -4.93
N LYS A 44 -14.25 13.39 -5.02
CA LYS A 44 -13.31 14.38 -4.44
C LYS A 44 -13.34 14.45 -2.90
N GLN A 45 -14.21 13.69 -2.23
CA GLN A 45 -14.44 13.75 -0.78
C GLN A 45 -13.51 12.82 0.00
N GLY A 46 -12.99 11.76 -0.63
CA GLY A 46 -11.99 10.88 -0.02
C GLY A 46 -10.63 11.55 -0.10
N GLY A 47 -10.36 12.50 0.80
CA GLY A 47 -9.10 13.21 0.91
C GLY A 47 -7.95 12.25 0.64
N GLY A 48 -7.30 12.42 -0.52
CA GLY A 48 -6.28 11.50 -0.98
C GLY A 48 -5.25 11.43 0.13
N ASP A 49 -5.14 10.25 0.77
CA ASP A 49 -4.14 10.09 1.80
C ASP A 49 -2.79 10.43 1.17
N SER A 50 -2.00 11.23 1.87
CA SER A 50 -0.66 11.64 1.46
C SER A 50 0.16 10.48 0.88
N PHE A 51 -0.04 9.25 1.37
CA PHE A 51 0.60 8.04 0.87
C PHE A 51 0.29 7.63 -0.57
N VAL A 52 -0.72 8.21 -1.24
CA VAL A 52 -1.18 7.76 -2.57
C VAL A 52 -0.64 8.59 -3.72
N LEU A 53 -0.69 9.93 -3.61
CA LEU A 53 -0.33 10.82 -4.72
C LEU A 53 1.04 11.48 -4.49
N ASP A 54 1.14 12.27 -3.41
CA ASP A 54 2.32 13.11 -3.15
C ASP A 54 3.38 12.41 -2.29
N GLY A 55 3.00 11.31 -1.65
CA GLY A 55 3.78 10.65 -0.61
C GLY A 55 3.71 11.37 0.73
N SER A 56 4.01 10.65 1.81
CA SER A 56 4.09 11.19 3.17
C SER A 56 5.52 11.49 3.56
N ARG A 57 5.81 12.77 3.84
CA ARG A 57 7.07 13.24 4.49
C ARG A 57 7.10 12.99 5.99
N SER A 58 5.97 12.60 6.58
CA SER A 58 5.85 12.36 8.02
C SER A 58 6.20 10.92 8.41
N TRP A 59 7.00 10.23 7.59
CA TRP A 59 7.44 8.84 7.82
C TRP A 59 8.26 8.65 9.11
N HIS A 60 8.79 9.73 9.68
CA HIS A 60 9.50 9.70 10.96
C HIS A 60 8.57 9.47 12.17
N LYS A 61 7.25 9.56 11.97
CA LYS A 61 6.21 9.33 12.98
C LYS A 61 5.50 8.02 12.70
N LYS A 62 5.75 7.01 13.52
CA LYS A 62 5.13 5.67 13.40
C LYS A 62 3.60 5.75 13.42
N GLU A 63 3.05 6.69 14.18
CA GLU A 63 1.62 6.94 14.30
C GLU A 63 0.97 7.23 12.94
N ARG A 64 1.72 7.83 12.00
CA ARG A 64 1.21 8.11 10.64
C ARG A 64 0.98 6.83 9.83
N PHE A 65 1.85 5.83 9.97
CA PHE A 65 1.63 4.53 9.36
C PHE A 65 0.45 3.81 10.02
N ASN A 66 0.35 3.84 11.35
CA ASN A 66 -0.77 3.23 12.06
C ASN A 66 -2.11 3.89 11.70
N SER A 67 -2.17 5.21 11.59
CA SER A 67 -3.37 5.93 11.15
C SER A 67 -3.72 5.63 9.69
N HIS A 68 -2.72 5.47 8.82
CA HIS A 68 -2.94 5.06 7.44
C HIS A 68 -3.55 3.65 7.33
N VAL A 69 -2.98 2.68 8.06
CA VAL A 69 -3.53 1.32 8.13
C VAL A 69 -4.92 1.35 8.73
N GLY A 70 -5.13 2.09 9.82
CA GLY A 70 -6.44 2.31 10.42
C GLY A 70 -7.13 1.04 10.92
N ALA A 71 -8.45 1.11 11.06
CA ALA A 71 -9.31 0.00 11.49
C ALA A 71 -9.45 -1.09 10.40
N PRO A 72 -9.97 -2.30 10.71
CA PRO A 72 -10.08 -3.40 9.74
C PRO A 72 -10.83 -3.10 8.44
N ASN A 73 -11.75 -2.13 8.46
CA ASN A 73 -12.53 -1.69 7.29
C ASN A 73 -11.99 -0.39 6.67
N SER A 74 -10.79 0.05 7.03
CA SER A 74 -10.14 1.22 6.44
C SER A 74 -9.96 1.06 4.93
N THR A 75 -9.81 2.19 4.24
CA THR A 75 -9.46 2.21 2.82
C THR A 75 -8.19 1.40 2.54
N HIS A 76 -7.16 1.53 3.38
CA HIS A 76 -5.93 0.75 3.29
C HIS A 76 -6.21 -0.75 3.28
N ASN A 77 -6.92 -1.27 4.29
CA ASN A 77 -7.18 -2.71 4.41
C ASN A 77 -8.06 -3.24 3.27
N GLN A 78 -8.98 -2.44 2.73
CA GLN A 78 -9.75 -2.80 1.55
C GLN A 78 -8.89 -2.85 0.28
N SER A 79 -8.02 -1.86 0.07
CA SER A 79 -7.08 -1.84 -1.05
C SER A 79 -6.05 -2.96 -0.94
N TRP A 80 -5.57 -3.27 0.27
CA TRP A 80 -4.66 -4.38 0.53
C TRP A 80 -5.28 -5.74 0.17
N LYS A 81 -6.52 -6.01 0.57
CA LYS A 81 -7.24 -7.25 0.19
C LYS A 81 -7.29 -7.42 -1.33
N LYS A 82 -7.68 -6.37 -2.05
CA LYS A 82 -7.70 -6.37 -3.53
C LYS A 82 -6.31 -6.61 -4.12
N CYS A 83 -5.27 -6.07 -3.50
CA CYS A 83 -3.88 -6.27 -3.90
C CYS A 83 -3.44 -7.73 -3.74
N VAL A 84 -3.78 -8.36 -2.62
CA VAL A 84 -3.51 -9.78 -2.37
C VAL A 84 -4.24 -10.66 -3.38
N ASP A 85 -5.52 -10.37 -3.64
CA ASP A 85 -6.31 -11.10 -4.65
C ASP A 85 -5.71 -10.92 -6.05
N PHE A 86 -5.29 -9.71 -6.39
CA PHE A 86 -4.62 -9.42 -7.66
C PHE A 86 -3.30 -10.15 -7.83
N MET A 87 -2.50 -10.27 -6.76
CA MET A 87 -1.24 -11.02 -6.77
C MET A 87 -1.45 -12.55 -6.82
N ASN A 88 -2.65 -13.03 -6.55
CA ASN A 88 -2.97 -14.46 -6.60
C ASN A 88 -3.12 -14.95 -8.05
N GLN A 89 -2.02 -15.46 -8.61
CA GLN A 89 -1.93 -15.98 -9.98
C GLN A 89 -2.97 -17.07 -10.32
N ASN A 90 -3.45 -17.83 -9.33
CA ASN A 90 -4.47 -18.86 -9.55
C ASN A 90 -5.82 -18.28 -9.98
N GLN A 91 -6.06 -16.99 -9.73
CA GLN A 91 -7.25 -16.27 -10.17
C GLN A 91 -7.04 -15.50 -11.48
N HIS A 92 -5.85 -15.59 -12.08
CA HIS A 92 -5.58 -14.92 -13.35
C HIS A 92 -6.29 -15.60 -14.51
N ILE A 93 -6.57 -14.82 -15.56
CA ILE A 93 -7.24 -15.29 -16.78
C ILE A 93 -6.50 -16.51 -17.38
N GLN A 94 -5.17 -16.49 -17.35
CA GLN A 94 -4.35 -17.61 -17.85
C GLN A 94 -4.61 -18.91 -17.08
N ALA A 95 -4.70 -18.86 -15.76
CA ALA A 95 -5.00 -20.04 -14.94
C ALA A 95 -6.40 -20.59 -15.25
N ALA A 96 -7.38 -19.70 -15.47
CA ALA A 96 -8.73 -20.10 -15.87
C ALA A 96 -8.75 -20.79 -17.25
N LEU A 97 -8.02 -20.24 -18.23
CA LEU A 97 -7.90 -20.81 -19.58
C LEU A 97 -7.23 -22.20 -19.58
N VAL A 98 -6.14 -22.37 -18.82
CA VAL A 98 -5.47 -23.67 -18.68
C VAL A 98 -6.37 -24.71 -18.01
N LYS A 99 -7.14 -24.30 -16.98
CA LYS A 99 -8.10 -25.19 -16.33
C LYS A 99 -9.19 -25.64 -17.32
N GLN A 100 -9.71 -24.71 -18.13
CA GLN A 100 -10.72 -25.03 -19.14
C GLN A 100 -10.18 -25.97 -20.22
N SER A 101 -8.97 -25.76 -20.73
CA SER A 101 -8.38 -26.66 -21.73
C SER A 101 -8.16 -28.06 -21.20
N ASN A 102 -7.75 -28.19 -19.93
CA ASN A 102 -7.54 -29.49 -19.29
C ASN A 102 -8.85 -30.22 -19.02
N GLN A 103 -9.96 -29.51 -18.81
CA GLN A 103 -11.29 -30.12 -18.62
C GLN A 103 -11.95 -30.53 -19.95
N ALA A 104 -11.57 -29.90 -21.06
CA ALA A 104 -12.07 -30.22 -22.40
C ALA A 104 -11.30 -31.35 -23.10
N ARG A 105 -10.28 -31.92 -22.44
CA ARG A 105 -9.44 -33.01 -22.94
C ARG A 105 -9.83 -34.32 -22.26
#